data_AF-A0A2D7UZ63-F1
#
_entry.id   AF-A0A2D7UZ63-F1
#
_cell.length_a   1.000
_cell.length_b   1.000
_cell.length_c   1.000
_cell.angle_alpha   90.00
_cell.angle_beta   90.00
_cell.angle_gamma   90.00
#
_symmetry.space_group_name_H-M   'P 1'
#
loop_
_entity.id
_entity.type
_entity.pdbx_description
1 polymer ?
#
loop_
_entity_poly.entity_id
_entity_poly.type
_entity_poly.pdbx_seq_one_letter_code
_entity_poly.pdbx_strand_id
1 'polypeptide(L)'
;MTRGSFRGLAGTTEKDGRTRVMLIMPRSHRPEYEQIVESVQNNEPVFSTYLRPRTDLDEIKENGFDASEHSLHLIDIATKDLGIWMKPLVSSGWKRTELETIPTSNADFSEISWMCFRHTAASESPSILLPFDPLDVQGKCYTHPSQSGNDEMLSVTEIIDEIAEDSPVEEVIAEEEDDDDEDSVVEIIAEENTESPLK
;
A
#
# COMPACT_ATOMS: atom_id res chain seq x y z
N MET A 1 7.23 5.68 27.62
CA MET A 1 7.92 4.97 26.52
C MET A 1 8.60 3.73 27.11
N THR A 2 8.02 2.56 26.92
CA THR A 2 8.52 1.31 27.53
C THR A 2 9.51 0.66 26.57
N ARG A 3 10.77 0.48 26.98
CA ARG A 3 11.75 -0.30 26.21
C ARG A 3 11.45 -1.78 26.44
N GLY A 4 11.12 -2.51 25.37
CA GLY A 4 10.81 -3.94 25.40
C GLY A 4 10.96 -4.52 24.00
N SER A 5 11.06 -5.85 23.87
CA SER A 5 10.99 -6.50 22.57
C SER A 5 9.56 -6.45 22.03
N PHE A 6 9.41 -6.41 20.71
CA PHE A 6 8.08 -6.46 20.08
C PHE A 6 7.34 -7.72 20.54
N ARG A 7 8.04 -8.85 20.60
CA ARG A 7 7.58 -10.11 21.17
C ARG A 7 7.10 -10.02 22.62
N GLY A 8 7.75 -9.21 23.45
CA GLY A 8 7.36 -9.00 24.84
C GLY A 8 6.04 -8.23 25.00
N LEU A 9 5.69 -7.38 24.03
CA LEU A 9 4.46 -6.57 24.05
C LEU A 9 3.32 -7.23 23.26
N ALA A 10 3.60 -7.57 22.00
CA ALA A 10 2.66 -8.20 21.08
C ALA A 10 2.43 -9.68 21.40
N GLY A 11 3.37 -10.35 22.07
CA GLY A 11 3.34 -11.79 22.34
C GLY A 11 4.10 -12.61 21.29
N THR A 12 4.28 -13.89 21.56
CA THR A 12 5.07 -14.82 20.72
C THR A 12 4.27 -15.41 19.56
N THR A 13 2.95 -15.44 19.66
CA THR A 13 2.02 -16.00 18.66
C THR A 13 0.99 -14.95 18.26
N GLU A 14 0.30 -15.17 17.14
CA GLU A 14 -0.97 -14.48 16.90
C GLU A 14 -1.86 -14.70 18.12
N LYS A 15 -2.31 -13.60 18.71
CA LYS A 15 -3.29 -13.63 19.79
C LYS A 15 -4.67 -13.68 19.15
N ASP A 16 -5.57 -14.43 19.74
CA ASP A 16 -6.97 -14.47 19.31
C ASP A 16 -7.52 -13.04 19.23
N GLY A 17 -8.01 -12.65 18.05
CA GLY A 17 -8.52 -11.30 17.76
C GLY A 17 -7.48 -10.21 17.43
N ARG A 18 -6.19 -10.53 17.24
CA ARG A 18 -5.16 -9.58 16.79
C ARG A 18 -4.48 -10.04 15.50
N THR A 19 -4.04 -9.08 14.71
CA THR A 19 -3.34 -9.31 13.45
C THR A 19 -2.08 -8.46 13.37
N ARG A 20 -1.12 -8.91 12.56
CA ARG A 20 0.13 -8.21 12.32
C ARG A 20 0.23 -7.79 10.87
N VAL A 21 0.61 -6.54 10.65
CA VAL A 21 0.76 -5.96 9.32
C VAL A 21 2.10 -5.26 9.20
N MET A 22 2.64 -5.26 7.98
CA MET A 22 3.84 -4.50 7.64
C MET A 22 3.45 -3.23 6.90
N LEU A 23 3.96 -2.07 7.33
CA LEU A 23 3.86 -0.85 6.54
C LEU A 23 5.20 -0.50 5.92
N ILE A 24 5.18 -0.07 4.66
CA ILE A 24 6.37 0.38 3.93
C ILE A 24 6.16 1.79 3.41
N MET A 25 7.10 2.67 3.73
CA MET A 25 7.09 4.07 3.27
C MET A 25 8.51 4.63 3.17
N PRO A 26 8.78 5.60 2.28
CA PRO A 26 10.02 6.37 2.36
C PRO A 26 10.13 7.07 3.72
N ARG A 27 11.35 7.19 4.25
CA ARG A 27 11.61 7.83 5.55
C ARG A 27 11.15 9.29 5.59
N SER A 28 11.19 9.97 4.45
CA SER A 28 10.70 11.34 4.29
C SER A 28 9.21 11.49 4.57
N HIS A 29 8.40 10.44 4.35
CA HIS A 29 6.94 10.45 4.54
C HIS A 29 6.50 9.96 5.93
N ARG A 30 7.45 9.60 6.79
CA ARG A 30 7.15 9.17 8.16
C ARG A 30 6.38 10.23 8.97
N PRO A 31 6.73 11.54 8.94
CA PRO A 31 5.99 12.53 9.72
C PRO A 31 4.52 12.65 9.32
N GLU A 32 4.24 12.54 8.01
CA GLU A 32 2.87 12.54 7.48
C GLU A 32 2.08 11.33 8.00
N TYR A 33 2.66 10.13 7.90
CA TYR A 33 2.07 8.92 8.46
C TYR A 33 1.82 9.05 9.98
N GLU A 34 2.81 9.55 10.73
CA GLU A 34 2.70 9.73 12.18
C GLU A 34 1.58 10.71 12.54
N GLN A 35 1.39 11.78 11.76
CA GLN A 35 0.28 12.71 11.90
C GLN A 35 -1.09 12.06 11.62
N ILE A 36 -1.18 11.23 10.57
CA ILE A 36 -2.42 10.49 10.25
C ILE A 36 -2.79 9.57 11.42
N VAL A 37 -1.86 8.72 11.88
CA VAL A 37 -2.18 7.73 12.92
C VAL A 37 -2.36 8.33 14.31
N GLU A 38 -1.87 9.55 14.57
CA GLU A 38 -2.18 10.29 15.80
C GLU A 38 -3.65 10.72 15.87
N SER A 39 -4.31 10.92 14.72
CA SER A 39 -5.73 11.24 14.65
C SER A 39 -6.65 10.01 14.75
N VAL A 40 -6.10 8.79 14.62
CA VAL A 40 -6.85 7.54 14.64
C VAL A 40 -7.24 7.16 16.07
N GLN A 41 -8.52 6.87 16.28
CA GLN A 41 -9.08 6.47 17.57
C GLN A 41 -9.32 4.96 17.60
N ASN A 42 -8.38 4.20 18.16
CA ASN A 42 -8.48 2.74 18.25
C ASN A 42 -9.22 2.31 19.53
N ASN A 43 -9.95 1.20 19.44
CA ASN A 43 -10.63 0.61 20.60
C ASN A 43 -9.68 -0.13 21.52
N GLU A 44 -8.65 -0.76 20.95
CA GLU A 44 -7.60 -1.47 21.66
C GLU A 44 -6.21 -0.85 21.44
N PRO A 45 -5.26 -1.09 22.36
CA PRO A 45 -3.89 -0.65 22.18
C PRO A 45 -3.26 -1.25 20.92
N VAL A 46 -2.55 -0.40 20.18
CA VAL A 46 -1.74 -0.80 19.02
C VAL A 46 -0.27 -0.79 19.41
N PHE A 47 0.42 -1.90 19.15
CA PHE A 47 1.85 -2.03 19.39
C PHE A 47 2.58 -1.97 18.07
N SER A 48 3.68 -1.22 18.01
CA SER A 48 4.41 -1.12 16.75
C SER A 48 5.91 -0.95 16.97
N THR A 49 6.69 -1.32 15.96
CA THR A 49 8.15 -1.19 15.96
C THR A 49 8.66 -0.91 14.55
N TYR A 50 9.69 -0.07 14.45
CA TYR A 50 10.37 0.13 13.18
C TYR A 50 11.49 -0.90 13.04
N LEU A 51 11.40 -1.76 12.03
CA LEU A 51 12.47 -2.67 11.65
C LEU A 51 13.53 -1.86 10.90
N ARG A 52 14.79 -1.98 11.34
CA ARG A 52 15.92 -1.24 10.76
C ARG A 52 17.12 -2.17 10.59
N PRO A 53 17.29 -2.76 9.40
CA PRO A 53 18.54 -3.38 8.99
C PRO A 53 19.70 -2.41 9.20
N ARG A 54 20.80 -2.92 9.76
CA ARG A 54 22.05 -2.18 9.98
C ARG A 54 23.28 -2.94 9.47
N THR A 55 23.08 -4.20 9.09
CA THR A 55 24.05 -5.10 8.48
C THR A 55 23.47 -5.58 7.16
N ASP A 56 24.32 -6.16 6.31
CA ASP A 56 23.91 -6.79 5.05
C ASP A 56 23.17 -5.81 4.10
N LEU A 57 23.45 -4.50 4.22
CA LEU A 57 22.75 -3.45 3.49
C LEU A 57 22.92 -3.56 1.97
N ASP A 58 24.10 -4.02 1.53
CA ASP A 58 24.39 -4.21 0.11
C ASP A 58 23.52 -5.34 -0.48
N GLU A 59 23.43 -6.49 0.20
CA GLU A 59 22.57 -7.62 -0.20
C GLU A 59 21.09 -7.21 -0.25
N ILE A 60 20.62 -6.46 0.76
CA ILE A 60 19.24 -5.96 0.82
C ILE A 60 18.98 -4.99 -0.36
N LYS A 61 19.94 -4.14 -0.69
CA LYS A 61 19.85 -3.17 -1.79
C LYS A 61 19.89 -3.86 -3.16
N GLU A 62 20.71 -4.89 -3.33
CA GLU A 62 20.75 -5.74 -4.52
C GLU A 62 19.42 -6.47 -4.75
N ASN A 63 18.70 -6.82 -3.67
CA ASN A 63 17.33 -7.34 -3.72
C ASN A 63 16.25 -6.25 -3.96
N GLY A 64 16.65 -5.03 -4.33
CA GLY A 64 15.74 -3.95 -4.73
C GLY A 64 15.13 -3.14 -3.59
N PHE A 65 15.61 -3.29 -2.35
CA PHE A 65 15.12 -2.51 -1.21
C PHE A 65 16.21 -1.64 -0.59
N ASP A 66 16.02 -0.32 -0.57
CA ASP A 66 16.94 0.57 0.14
C ASP A 66 16.46 0.79 1.59
N ALA A 67 17.02 0.00 2.52
CA ALA A 67 16.72 0.10 3.94
C ALA A 67 17.14 1.44 4.57
N SER A 68 17.99 2.23 3.92
CA SER A 68 18.42 3.55 4.38
C SER A 68 17.43 4.66 4.01
N GLU A 69 16.66 4.47 2.93
CA GLU A 69 15.67 5.43 2.46
C GLU A 69 14.24 5.03 2.83
N HIS A 70 13.99 3.77 3.18
CA HIS A 70 12.67 3.27 3.54
C HIS A 70 12.53 2.98 5.04
N SER A 71 11.29 2.99 5.49
CA SER A 71 10.85 2.56 6.81
C SER A 71 10.04 1.28 6.66
N LEU A 72 10.43 0.26 7.42
CA LEU A 72 9.62 -0.93 7.67
C LEU A 72 8.99 -0.77 9.04
N HIS A 73 7.67 -0.69 9.10
CA HIS A 73 6.93 -0.51 10.35
C HIS A 73 6.06 -1.73 10.58
N LEU A 74 6.45 -2.56 11.54
CA LEU A 74 5.67 -3.70 11.96
C LEU A 74 4.66 -3.25 13.01
N ILE A 75 3.39 -3.61 12.81
CA ILE A 75 2.27 -3.25 13.68
C ILE A 75 1.55 -4.52 14.11
N ASP A 76 1.20 -4.58 15.40
CA ASP A 76 0.29 -5.55 16.00
C ASP A 76 -0.94 -4.80 16.51
N ILE A 77 -2.09 -5.10 15.93
CA ILE A 77 -3.36 -4.39 16.12
C ILE A 77 -4.49 -5.38 16.34
N ALA A 78 -5.54 -4.98 17.05
CA ALA A 78 -6.76 -5.78 17.12
C ALA A 78 -7.38 -5.89 15.73
N THR A 79 -7.81 -7.09 15.31
CA THR A 79 -8.35 -7.33 13.97
C THR A 79 -9.56 -6.43 13.68
N LYS A 80 -10.38 -6.14 14.71
CA LYS A 80 -11.52 -5.21 14.64
C LYS A 80 -11.13 -3.75 14.41
N ASP A 81 -9.92 -3.34 14.81
CA ASP A 81 -9.42 -1.96 14.67
C ASP A 81 -8.60 -1.78 13.40
N LEU A 82 -8.32 -2.86 12.65
CA LEU A 82 -7.52 -2.79 11.42
C LEU A 82 -8.15 -1.82 10.41
N GLY A 83 -9.47 -1.88 10.23
CA GLY A 83 -10.19 -0.99 9.33
C GLY A 83 -10.06 0.47 9.74
N ILE A 84 -10.21 0.77 11.03
CA ILE A 84 -10.09 2.12 11.60
C ILE A 84 -8.69 2.70 11.34
N TRP A 85 -7.65 1.86 11.51
CA TRP A 85 -6.27 2.27 11.29
C TRP A 85 -5.93 2.44 9.81
N MET A 86 -6.37 1.51 8.95
CA MET A 86 -5.95 1.49 7.54
C MET A 86 -6.76 2.42 6.65
N LYS A 87 -8.04 2.67 6.98
CA LYS A 87 -8.94 3.52 6.17
C LYS A 87 -8.32 4.87 5.77
N PRO A 88 -7.73 5.69 6.68
CA PRO A 88 -7.15 6.97 6.28
C PRO A 88 -5.88 6.82 5.42
N LEU A 89 -5.12 5.72 5.58
CA LEU A 89 -3.94 5.44 4.75
C LEU A 89 -4.34 5.04 3.34
N VAL A 90 -5.33 4.16 3.21
CA VAL A 90 -5.83 3.77 1.89
C VAL A 90 -6.50 4.95 1.19
N SER A 91 -7.23 5.79 1.93
CA SER A 91 -7.79 7.05 1.40
C SER A 91 -6.72 8.03 0.91
N SER A 92 -5.47 7.93 1.40
CA SER A 92 -4.32 8.69 0.88
C SER A 92 -3.54 7.96 -0.22
N GLY A 93 -4.11 6.89 -0.77
CA GLY A 93 -3.58 6.15 -1.91
C GLY A 93 -2.64 5.00 -1.56
N TRP A 94 -2.52 4.63 -0.27
CA TRP A 94 -1.70 3.47 0.09
C TRP A 94 -2.30 2.18 -0.47
N LYS A 95 -1.43 1.33 -1.03
CA LYS A 95 -1.85 0.07 -1.65
C LYS A 95 -1.68 -1.08 -0.68
N ARG A 96 -2.68 -1.95 -0.58
CA ARG A 96 -2.56 -3.25 0.08
C ARG A 96 -1.85 -4.22 -0.86
N THR A 97 -0.80 -4.86 -0.37
CA THR A 97 -0.06 -5.90 -1.08
C THR A 97 0.26 -7.04 -0.13
N GLU A 98 0.76 -8.14 -0.68
CA GLU A 98 1.49 -9.13 0.10
C GLU A 98 2.98 -8.76 0.10
N LEU A 99 3.69 -9.16 1.15
CA LEU A 99 5.13 -8.97 1.27
C LEU A 99 5.74 -10.20 1.93
N GLU A 100 6.84 -10.69 1.36
CA GLU A 100 7.66 -11.72 1.98
C GLU A 100 8.90 -11.12 2.64
N THR A 101 9.17 -11.49 3.89
CA THR A 101 10.47 -11.23 4.52
C THR A 101 11.29 -12.50 4.54
N ILE A 102 12.48 -12.43 3.97
CA ILE A 102 13.38 -13.57 3.77
C ILE A 102 14.68 -13.27 4.55
N PRO A 103 15.34 -14.28 5.14
CA PRO A 103 16.66 -14.06 5.75
C PRO A 103 17.70 -13.64 4.71
N THR A 104 18.53 -12.66 5.06
CA THR A 104 19.83 -12.48 4.40
C THR A 104 20.69 -13.73 4.56
N SER A 105 21.73 -13.87 3.74
CA SER A 105 22.66 -15.01 3.77
C SER A 105 23.28 -15.30 5.16
N ASN A 106 23.38 -14.28 6.02
CA ASN A 106 23.96 -14.38 7.38
C ASN A 106 22.92 -14.52 8.51
N ALA A 107 21.63 -14.58 8.17
CA ALA A 107 20.52 -14.69 9.13
C ALA A 107 19.87 -16.08 9.06
N ASP A 108 19.30 -16.51 10.17
CA ASP A 108 18.63 -17.81 10.28
C ASP A 108 17.24 -17.61 10.89
N PHE A 109 16.23 -17.49 10.02
CA PHE A 109 14.82 -17.55 10.36
C PHE A 109 14.02 -17.98 9.11
N SER A 110 12.83 -18.54 9.33
CA SER A 110 11.95 -18.94 8.23
C SER A 110 11.38 -17.73 7.51
N GLU A 111 11.19 -17.84 6.20
CA GLU A 111 10.42 -16.85 5.44
C GLU A 111 9.03 -16.60 6.06
N ILE A 112 8.61 -15.34 6.08
CA ILE A 112 7.33 -14.91 6.66
C ILE A 112 6.59 -14.04 5.65
N SER A 113 5.34 -14.41 5.35
CA SER A 113 4.43 -13.61 4.54
C SER A 113 3.63 -12.65 5.42
N TRP A 114 3.45 -11.42 4.94
CA TRP A 114 2.79 -10.32 5.63
C TRP A 114 1.68 -9.73 4.78
N MET A 115 0.57 -9.38 5.43
CA MET A 115 -0.31 -8.33 4.92
C MET A 115 0.46 -7.01 4.99
N CYS A 116 0.65 -6.38 3.83
CA CYS A 116 1.44 -5.17 3.69
C CYS A 116 0.59 -4.00 3.20
N PHE A 117 0.81 -2.80 3.75
CA PHE A 117 0.30 -1.56 3.17
C PHE A 117 1.48 -0.67 2.79
N ARG A 118 1.49 -0.20 1.54
CA ARG A 118 2.64 0.45 0.93
C ARG A 118 2.26 1.86 0.49
N HIS A 119 3.07 2.83 0.90
CA HIS A 119 2.99 4.20 0.42
C HIS A 119 3.27 4.24 -1.09
N THR A 120 2.57 5.11 -1.83
CA THR A 120 2.70 5.24 -3.30
C THR A 120 4.13 5.51 -3.79
N ALA A 121 4.90 6.25 -3.00
CA ALA A 121 6.31 6.55 -3.28
C ALA A 121 7.33 5.51 -2.78
N ALA A 122 6.90 4.37 -2.22
CA ALA A 122 7.83 3.32 -1.76
C ALA A 122 8.25 2.38 -2.90
N SER A 123 9.42 1.73 -2.77
CA SER A 123 9.85 0.63 -3.66
C SER A 123 8.75 -0.42 -3.77
N GLU A 124 8.54 -1.01 -4.96
CA GLU A 124 7.51 -2.03 -5.27
C GLU A 124 7.99 -3.50 -5.11
N SER A 125 9.17 -3.74 -4.51
CA SER A 125 9.69 -5.11 -4.30
C SER A 125 8.70 -6.03 -3.55
N PRO A 126 8.41 -7.24 -4.05
CA PRO A 126 7.49 -8.18 -3.42
C PRO A 126 8.10 -8.88 -2.20
N SER A 127 9.44 -8.94 -2.12
CA SER A 127 10.18 -9.52 -1.01
C SER A 127 11.27 -8.58 -0.51
N ILE A 128 11.60 -8.68 0.79
CA ILE A 128 12.63 -7.89 1.44
C ILE A 128 13.50 -8.80 2.29
N LEU A 129 14.82 -8.72 2.08
CA LEU A 129 15.79 -9.41 2.92
C LEU A 129 15.93 -8.70 4.27
N LEU A 130 15.95 -9.47 5.35
CA LEU A 130 16.21 -8.98 6.71
C LEU A 130 17.37 -9.73 7.35
N PRO A 131 18.26 -9.02 8.09
CA PRO A 131 19.38 -9.63 8.78
C PRO A 131 19.02 -10.14 10.19
N PHE A 132 17.73 -10.19 10.51
CA PHE A 132 17.20 -10.63 11.79
C PHE A 132 15.75 -11.10 11.62
N ASP A 133 15.29 -11.94 12.54
CA ASP A 133 13.88 -12.31 12.63
C ASP A 133 13.04 -11.06 12.97
N PRO A 134 12.08 -10.65 12.10
CA PRO A 134 11.22 -9.50 12.35
C PRO A 134 10.35 -9.65 13.61
N LEU A 135 10.09 -10.87 14.08
CA LEU A 135 9.32 -11.15 15.29
C LEU A 135 10.15 -11.13 16.58
N ASP A 136 11.48 -11.25 16.49
CA ASP A 136 12.39 -11.27 17.64
C ASP A 136 13.29 -10.02 17.72
N VAL A 137 12.83 -8.91 17.13
CA VAL A 137 13.59 -7.66 17.13
C VAL A 137 13.68 -7.06 18.55
N GLN A 138 14.92 -6.78 18.98
CA GLN A 138 15.19 -5.95 20.16
C GLN A 138 15.22 -4.48 19.75
N GLY A 139 14.20 -3.71 20.13
CA GLY A 139 14.04 -2.36 19.60
C GLY A 139 13.22 -1.43 20.47
N LYS A 140 13.03 -0.21 19.97
CA LYS A 140 12.04 0.72 20.51
C LYS A 140 10.67 0.26 20.03
N CYS A 141 9.80 -0.07 20.97
CA CYS A 141 8.40 -0.31 20.69
C CYS A 141 7.58 0.92 21.06
N TYR A 142 6.57 1.19 20.24
CA TYR A 142 5.61 2.26 20.41
C TYR A 142 4.27 1.64 20.81
N THR A 143 3.52 2.37 21.62
CA THR A 143 2.19 1.99 22.07
C THR A 143 1.27 3.15 21.77
N HIS A 144 0.26 2.90 20.95
CA HIS A 144 -0.81 3.84 20.70
C HIS A 144 -1.96 3.45 21.64
N PRO A 145 -2.35 4.34 22.58
CA PRO A 145 -3.36 4.03 23.58
C PRO A 145 -4.73 3.84 22.92
N SER A 146 -5.58 3.03 23.53
CA SER A 146 -7.00 2.98 23.18
C SER A 146 -7.69 4.27 23.60
N GLN A 147 -8.56 4.80 22.76
CA GLN A 147 -9.50 5.85 23.13
C GLN A 147 -10.87 5.19 23.25
N SER A 148 -11.14 4.60 24.43
CA SER A 148 -12.43 3.96 24.72
C SER A 148 -13.56 5.00 24.57
N GLY A 149 -14.32 4.95 23.48
CA GLY A 149 -15.41 5.92 23.28
C GLY A 149 -16.13 5.92 21.93
N ASN A 150 -15.57 5.38 20.85
CA ASN A 150 -16.22 5.34 19.52
C ASN A 150 -16.40 3.89 19.05
N ASP A 151 -17.62 3.37 19.22
CA ASP A 151 -18.02 2.00 18.87
C ASP A 151 -18.45 1.89 17.38
N GLU A 152 -17.75 2.59 16.48
CA GLU A 152 -17.96 2.41 15.04
C GLU A 152 -17.12 1.23 14.54
N MET A 153 -17.72 0.04 14.66
CA MET A 153 -17.18 -1.19 14.10
C MET A 153 -17.40 -1.20 12.58
N LEU A 154 -16.42 -0.71 11.83
CA LEU A 154 -16.42 -0.89 10.37
C LEU A 154 -16.02 -2.35 10.05
N SER A 155 -16.83 -3.02 9.22
CA SER A 155 -16.49 -4.35 8.73
C SER A 155 -15.20 -4.29 7.92
N VAL A 156 -14.23 -5.12 8.30
CA VAL A 156 -12.94 -5.24 7.61
C VAL A 156 -13.16 -5.53 6.12
N THR A 157 -14.14 -6.37 5.78
CA THR A 157 -14.48 -6.75 4.41
C THR A 157 -15.12 -5.61 3.62
N GLU A 158 -16.01 -4.82 4.23
CA GLU A 158 -16.68 -3.72 3.52
C GLU A 158 -15.72 -2.58 3.18
N ILE A 159 -14.75 -2.28 4.07
CA ILE A 159 -13.69 -1.33 3.74
C ILE A 159 -12.81 -1.89 2.62
N ILE A 160 -12.47 -3.18 2.66
CA ILE A 160 -11.63 -3.82 1.63
C ILE A 160 -12.32 -3.83 0.26
N ASP A 161 -13.64 -4.05 0.20
CA ASP A 161 -14.41 -4.07 -1.04
C ASP A 161 -14.67 -2.67 -1.59
N GLU A 162 -14.92 -1.65 -0.75
CA GLU A 162 -14.95 -0.23 -1.19
C GLU A 162 -13.61 0.21 -1.81
N ILE A 163 -12.49 -0.38 -1.40
CA ILE A 163 -11.14 -0.08 -1.92
C ILE A 163 -10.88 -0.74 -3.29
N ALA A 164 -11.49 -1.89 -3.56
CA ALA A 164 -11.28 -2.60 -4.83
C ALA A 164 -12.06 -1.96 -6.00
N GLU A 165 -13.16 -1.25 -5.71
CA GLU A 165 -14.01 -0.63 -6.72
C GLU A 165 -13.55 0.78 -7.15
N ASP A 166 -12.66 1.44 -6.41
CA ASP A 166 -12.11 2.78 -6.75
C ASP A 166 -10.81 2.72 -7.59
N SER A 167 -10.58 1.63 -8.32
CA SER A 167 -9.58 1.62 -9.39
C SER A 167 -10.18 2.28 -10.63
N PRO A 168 -9.76 3.49 -11.05
CA PRO A 168 -10.23 4.05 -12.31
C PRO A 168 -9.71 3.16 -13.44
N VAL A 169 -10.62 2.39 -14.03
CA VAL A 169 -10.48 1.92 -15.40
C VAL A 169 -10.41 3.17 -16.27
N GLU A 170 -9.25 3.43 -16.86
CA GLU A 170 -9.19 4.29 -18.05
C GLU A 170 -9.98 3.58 -19.15
N GLU A 171 -11.29 3.83 -19.21
CA GLU A 171 -12.05 3.65 -20.44
C GLU A 171 -11.65 4.77 -21.38
N VAL A 172 -10.77 4.43 -22.32
CA VAL A 172 -10.60 5.15 -23.58
C VAL A 172 -11.94 5.15 -24.31
N ILE A 173 -12.68 6.25 -24.17
CA ILE A 173 -13.92 6.49 -24.90
C ILE A 173 -13.56 6.65 -26.38
N ALA A 174 -14.01 5.68 -27.18
CA ALA A 174 -14.13 5.82 -28.61
C ALA A 174 -15.25 6.82 -28.92
N GLU A 175 -14.93 7.90 -29.62
CA GLU A 175 -15.94 8.75 -30.25
C GLU A 175 -16.27 8.14 -31.61
N GLU A 176 -17.38 7.40 -31.67
CA GLU A 176 -18.18 7.26 -32.89
C GLU A 176 -19.33 8.29 -32.79
N GLU A 177 -19.36 9.24 -33.71
CA GLU A 177 -20.59 9.98 -34.05
C GLU A 177 -21.11 9.41 -35.37
N ASP A 178 -22.16 8.60 -35.27
CA ASP A 178 -23.10 8.33 -36.35
C ASP A 178 -24.10 9.51 -36.46
N ASP A 179 -24.41 9.92 -37.68
CA ASP A 179 -25.78 10.32 -38.03
C ASP A 179 -26.03 9.97 -39.51
N ASP A 180 -26.85 8.95 -39.69
CA ASP A 180 -27.50 8.51 -40.94
C ASP A 180 -28.51 9.57 -41.44
N ASP A 181 -28.67 9.71 -42.77
CA ASP A 181 -29.97 9.57 -43.45
C ASP A 181 -29.93 9.91 -44.96
N GLU A 182 -30.82 9.24 -45.69
CA GLU A 182 -30.74 8.74 -47.06
C GLU A 182 -31.07 9.70 -48.26
N ASP A 183 -30.57 9.28 -49.43
CA ASP A 183 -31.08 9.33 -50.82
C ASP A 183 -31.82 10.57 -51.41
N SER A 184 -31.29 11.11 -52.52
CA SER A 184 -32.03 11.18 -53.81
C SER A 184 -31.14 11.56 -55.02
N VAL A 185 -31.37 10.86 -56.13
CA VAL A 185 -30.87 11.10 -57.49
C VAL A 185 -31.62 12.24 -58.18
N VAL A 186 -30.94 13.22 -58.80
CA VAL A 186 -31.25 13.77 -60.16
C VAL A 186 -30.02 14.52 -60.76
N GLU A 187 -29.69 14.24 -62.03
CA GLU A 187 -28.86 15.03 -62.97
C GLU A 187 -29.31 16.51 -63.05
N ILE A 188 -28.45 17.50 -63.41
CA ILE A 188 -28.34 18.18 -64.74
C ILE A 188 -27.13 19.17 -64.80
N ILE A 189 -26.15 18.88 -65.68
CA ILE A 189 -25.37 19.71 -66.64
C ILE A 189 -24.96 21.18 -66.31
N ALA A 190 -23.65 21.50 -66.40
CA ALA A 190 -23.08 22.52 -67.31
C ALA A 190 -21.53 22.47 -67.35
N GLU A 191 -21.01 22.40 -68.58
CA GLU A 191 -19.60 22.51 -68.99
C GLU A 191 -18.91 23.80 -68.52
N GLU A 192 -17.60 23.78 -68.28
CA GLU A 192 -16.70 24.55 -69.16
C GLU A 192 -15.29 23.95 -69.18
N ASN A 193 -14.83 23.81 -70.40
CA ASN A 193 -13.59 23.24 -70.90
C ASN A 193 -12.48 24.32 -70.90
N THR A 194 -11.22 23.91 -70.77
CA THR A 194 -10.00 24.46 -71.44
C THR A 194 -8.80 24.17 -70.55
N GLU A 195 -7.94 23.21 -70.86
CA GLU A 195 -6.97 23.16 -71.97
C GLU A 195 -5.59 23.15 -71.32
N SER A 196 -4.88 22.05 -71.54
CA SER A 196 -3.48 21.78 -71.25
C SER A 196 -2.56 22.74 -72.08
N PRO A 197 -1.24 22.51 -72.33
CA PRO A 197 -0.35 21.44 -71.89
C PRO A 197 1.12 21.90 -71.65
N LEU A 198 2.00 20.89 -71.55
CA LEU A 198 3.43 20.84 -71.89
C LEU A 198 4.37 21.08 -70.70
N LYS A 199 5.36 20.20 -70.43
CA LYS A 199 6.13 19.38 -71.37
C LYS A 199 6.76 18.17 -70.69
#